data_AF-A0A9P7X983-F1
#
_entry.id   AF-A0A9P7X983-F1
#
_cell.length_a   1.000
_cell.length_b   1.000
_cell.length_c   1.000
_cell.angle_alpha   90.00
_cell.angle_beta   90.00
_cell.angle_gamma   90.00
#
_symmetry.space_group_name_H-M   'P 1'
#
loop_
_entity.id
_entity.type
_entity.pdbx_description
1 polymer ?
#
loop_
_entity_poly.entity_id
_entity_poly.type
_entity_poly.pdbx_seq_one_letter_code
_entity_poly.pdbx_strand_id
1 'polypeptide(L)'
;MAENMNGSMTDSFHSLSHSSSSFRIVNAAAELPSRPQTTSAPVGTESHNWEQVGSSSSSFGHARSDSFGRSSHFDGHTSTSGYTPRSLATIRPTSPLDVRNSVHREQDAPMTPSTKYIPAPKAPPRVMKKEVWRDMFLTSDGRDKAFKLIQYTMRVYLYFHLKSATVFTSKFGADLTTRLKSTMSGLSLTRKCLIMFKWLTPLIEITNPPPLPFSSSQSLSVKQSQHSSILYRLLHAPPPTLLDLTNGLADDTYTLSRLGLVGPRIGNKADKLANWLWFLSTLAGLVEVQAETGMVNALMSDLDDRIYDVELDPIKTGRVKNKRESAGLVPSGKPNNVDLSVGVEEAGEGLEKLRQQSWSLRITRWKLLMDLIFVSYEVFQVKPLREPAMAFSGLLSAVLSSSKLYEKHRAKIAKAHLAEA
;
A
#
# COMPACT_ATOMS: atom_id res chain seq x y z
N MET A 1 18.02 10.28 -54.85
CA MET A 1 16.91 9.86 -55.73
C MET A 1 16.12 8.80 -54.99
N ALA A 2 14.82 9.05 -54.84
CA ALA A 2 13.76 8.31 -54.13
C ALA A 2 13.89 8.30 -52.59
N GLU A 3 13.22 9.19 -51.84
CA GLU A 3 11.76 9.22 -51.50
C GLU A 3 11.36 8.03 -50.59
N ASN A 4 10.50 8.10 -49.58
CA ASN A 4 9.66 9.10 -48.91
C ASN A 4 8.64 8.20 -48.16
N MET A 5 8.64 8.11 -46.83
CA MET A 5 7.52 7.49 -46.09
C MET A 5 7.34 8.18 -44.73
N ASN A 6 6.58 9.27 -44.77
CA ASN A 6 5.80 9.78 -43.66
C ASN A 6 4.47 9.01 -43.61
N GLY A 7 4.19 8.37 -42.47
CA GLY A 7 2.92 7.70 -42.18
C GLY A 7 2.30 8.26 -40.91
N SER A 8 1.42 9.25 -41.09
CA SER A 8 0.48 9.78 -40.10
C SER A 8 -0.52 8.70 -39.68
N MET A 9 -0.81 8.58 -38.38
CA MET A 9 -1.91 7.77 -37.88
C MET A 9 -2.66 8.56 -36.80
N THR A 10 -3.67 9.29 -37.24
CA THR A 10 -4.67 9.99 -36.42
C THR A 10 -5.90 9.12 -36.19
N ASP A 11 -6.37 9.12 -34.95
CA ASP A 11 -7.75 9.10 -34.46
C ASP A 11 -8.79 8.16 -35.08
N SER A 12 -9.29 7.24 -34.23
CA SER A 12 -10.68 6.77 -34.23
C SER A 12 -10.98 6.05 -32.90
N PHE A 13 -11.50 6.76 -31.90
CA PHE A 13 -12.19 6.14 -30.76
C PHE A 13 -13.66 6.55 -30.78
N HIS A 14 -14.50 5.58 -31.12
CA HIS A 14 -15.95 5.66 -31.08
C HIS A 14 -16.46 5.73 -29.63
N SER A 15 -17.28 6.75 -29.38
CA SER A 15 -18.20 6.87 -28.25
C SER A 15 -19.30 5.80 -28.33
N LEU A 16 -19.43 4.97 -27.30
CA LEU A 16 -20.61 4.14 -27.06
C LEU A 16 -21.33 4.61 -25.79
N SER A 17 -22.47 5.24 -26.01
CA SER A 17 -23.48 5.59 -25.02
C SER A 17 -24.28 4.34 -24.66
N HIS A 18 -24.33 4.00 -23.36
CA HIS A 18 -25.25 2.97 -22.87
C HIS A 18 -26.52 3.60 -22.28
N SER A 19 -27.62 3.22 -22.94
CA SER A 19 -29.02 3.50 -22.64
C SER A 19 -29.43 2.96 -21.26
N SER A 20 -30.04 3.81 -20.44
CA SER A 20 -30.65 3.45 -19.15
C SER A 20 -32.07 2.94 -19.36
N SER A 21 -32.31 1.67 -19.01
CA SER A 21 -33.63 1.05 -19.05
C SER A 21 -34.26 1.07 -17.65
N SER A 22 -35.34 1.83 -17.50
CA SER A 22 -36.12 1.97 -16.28
C SER A 22 -36.93 0.70 -15.99
N PHE A 23 -36.70 0.08 -14.83
CA PHE A 23 -37.54 -1.01 -14.31
C PHE A 23 -38.57 -0.45 -13.32
N ARG A 24 -39.86 -0.57 -13.65
CA ARG A 24 -40.98 -0.33 -12.72
C ARG A 24 -41.25 -1.61 -11.93
N ILE A 25 -41.16 -1.55 -10.60
CA ILE A 25 -41.63 -2.62 -9.71
C ILE A 25 -42.95 -2.17 -9.07
N VAL A 26 -43.97 -3.01 -9.24
CA VAL A 26 -45.31 -2.89 -8.68
C VAL A 26 -45.28 -3.32 -7.21
N ASN A 27 -45.70 -2.43 -6.32
CA ASN A 27 -45.91 -2.73 -4.90
C ASN A 27 -47.24 -3.49 -4.71
N ALA A 28 -47.17 -4.65 -4.05
CA ALA A 28 -48.33 -5.29 -3.43
C ALA A 28 -47.99 -5.55 -1.96
N ALA A 29 -48.74 -4.88 -1.07
CA ALA A 29 -48.67 -5.00 0.37
C ALA A 29 -49.88 -5.78 0.89
N ALA A 30 -49.66 -6.71 1.82
CA ALA A 30 -50.61 -7.24 2.79
C ALA A 30 -49.79 -7.96 3.90
N GLU A 31 -49.66 -7.42 5.12
CA GLU A 31 -50.53 -7.68 6.30
C GLU A 31 -50.57 -9.18 6.66
N LEU A 32 -49.99 -9.69 7.76
CA LEU A 32 -50.34 -9.58 9.20
C LEU A 32 -49.36 -10.51 10.03
N PRO A 33 -49.58 -10.90 11.31
CA PRO A 33 -49.13 -10.21 12.51
C PRO A 33 -48.32 -11.09 13.52
N SER A 34 -47.87 -10.43 14.59
CA SER A 34 -47.74 -10.93 15.97
C SER A 34 -46.67 -11.99 16.36
N ARG A 35 -45.81 -11.51 17.25
CA ARG A 35 -44.90 -12.21 18.18
C ARG A 35 -45.70 -12.99 19.26
N PRO A 36 -45.09 -14.00 19.90
CA PRO A 36 -44.96 -13.89 21.35
C PRO A 36 -43.58 -14.24 21.90
N GLN A 37 -43.39 -13.78 23.15
CA GLN A 37 -42.21 -13.86 24.01
C GLN A 37 -42.05 -15.25 24.68
N THR A 38 -41.10 -15.32 25.62
CA THR A 38 -40.83 -16.34 26.66
C THR A 38 -39.79 -17.40 26.22
N THR A 39 -38.83 -17.86 27.02
CA THR A 39 -38.51 -17.67 28.45
C THR A 39 -37.06 -18.14 28.71
N SER A 40 -36.54 -17.73 29.84
CA SER A 40 -35.22 -17.95 30.44
C SER A 40 -34.94 -19.36 31.02
N ALA A 41 -33.65 -19.73 30.97
CA ALA A 41 -32.86 -20.54 31.92
C ALA A 41 -33.13 -22.08 31.99
N PRO A 42 -32.22 -22.93 32.57
CA PRO A 42 -30.97 -22.63 33.27
C PRO A 42 -29.71 -23.46 32.90
N VAL A 43 -28.62 -22.95 33.49
CA VAL A 43 -27.33 -23.54 33.86
C VAL A 43 -27.32 -25.06 34.11
N GLY A 44 -26.38 -25.75 33.45
CA GLY A 44 -25.95 -27.11 33.78
C GLY A 44 -24.43 -27.17 33.79
N THR A 45 -23.87 -27.42 34.97
CA THR A 45 -22.46 -27.69 35.26
C THR A 45 -22.11 -29.12 34.85
N GLU A 46 -21.20 -29.30 33.90
CA GLU A 46 -20.50 -30.57 33.70
C GLU A 46 -19.00 -30.33 33.53
N SER A 47 -18.28 -30.74 34.57
CA SER A 47 -16.84 -30.91 34.62
C SER A 47 -16.45 -32.15 33.81
N HIS A 48 -15.79 -31.98 32.67
CA HIS A 48 -15.16 -33.09 31.96
C HIS A 48 -13.68 -32.83 31.64
N ASN A 49 -12.90 -33.66 32.33
CA ASN A 49 -11.51 -34.04 32.20
C ASN A 49 -11.03 -34.15 30.73
N TRP A 50 -9.99 -33.40 30.35
CA TRP A 50 -9.23 -33.58 29.11
C TRP A 50 -7.73 -33.46 29.37
N GLU A 51 -7.17 -34.46 30.06
CA GLU A 51 -5.77 -34.83 29.89
C GLU A 51 -5.69 -36.07 28.98
N GLN A 52 -4.66 -36.06 28.11
CA GLN A 52 -4.20 -37.15 27.25
C GLN A 52 -5.08 -37.56 26.04
N VAL A 53 -4.93 -36.83 24.93
CA VAL A 53 -4.93 -37.47 23.59
C VAL A 53 -3.90 -36.81 22.68
N GLY A 54 -2.89 -37.60 22.30
CA GLY A 54 -2.41 -37.68 20.92
C GLY A 54 -1.50 -36.58 20.40
N SER A 55 -0.22 -36.67 20.75
CA SER A 55 0.90 -36.14 19.97
C SER A 55 0.95 -36.84 18.59
N SER A 56 0.14 -36.38 17.65
CA SER A 56 0.18 -36.82 16.25
C SER A 56 1.35 -36.13 15.54
N SER A 57 2.52 -36.72 15.66
CA SER A 57 3.67 -36.46 14.79
C SER A 57 3.26 -36.71 13.33
N SER A 58 3.09 -35.65 12.54
CA SER A 58 3.02 -35.78 11.08
C SER A 58 4.40 -36.16 10.57
N SER A 59 4.62 -37.47 10.49
CA SER A 59 5.73 -38.13 9.81
C SER A 59 5.86 -37.57 8.40
N PHE A 60 7.00 -36.90 8.15
CA PHE A 60 7.41 -36.53 6.80
C PHE A 60 7.83 -37.84 6.11
N GLY A 61 6.98 -38.32 5.20
CA GLY A 61 7.23 -39.54 4.45
C GLY A 61 8.59 -39.51 3.77
N HIS A 62 9.43 -40.48 4.14
CA HIS A 62 10.56 -40.94 3.33
C HIS A 62 10.01 -41.50 2.02
N ALA A 63 10.18 -40.74 0.94
CA ALA A 63 10.13 -41.30 -0.40
C ALA A 63 11.44 -42.06 -0.65
N ARG A 64 11.35 -43.39 -0.55
CA ARG A 64 12.29 -44.32 -1.21
C ARG A 64 12.24 -44.05 -2.71
N SER A 65 13.40 -43.77 -3.31
CA SER A 65 13.62 -43.92 -4.74
C SER A 65 14.80 -44.88 -4.91
N ASP A 66 14.45 -46.12 -5.22
CA ASP A 66 15.40 -47.14 -5.64
C ASP A 66 15.84 -46.86 -7.09
N SER A 67 17.17 -46.88 -7.25
CA SER A 67 17.94 -47.39 -8.39
C SER A 67 17.36 -47.34 -9.81
N PHE A 68 17.96 -46.47 -10.64
CA PHE A 68 18.41 -46.86 -11.98
C PHE A 68 19.82 -46.30 -12.18
N GLY A 69 20.80 -47.20 -12.31
CA GLY A 69 22.10 -46.85 -12.87
C GLY A 69 22.04 -46.76 -14.39
N ARG A 70 22.90 -45.95 -15.00
CA ARG A 70 24.00 -46.37 -15.91
C ARG A 70 24.59 -45.14 -16.63
N SER A 71 25.90 -44.95 -16.44
CA SER A 71 26.93 -44.51 -17.41
C SER A 71 26.65 -43.31 -18.35
N SER A 72 27.46 -42.26 -18.21
CA SER A 72 28.54 -42.00 -19.18
C SER A 72 29.50 -40.91 -18.69
N HIS A 73 30.79 -41.22 -18.84
CA HIS A 73 31.91 -40.29 -18.79
C HIS A 73 31.72 -39.16 -19.81
N PHE A 74 31.97 -37.92 -19.41
CA PHE A 74 32.38 -36.87 -20.33
C PHE A 74 33.36 -35.94 -19.61
N ASP A 75 34.65 -36.13 -19.93
CA ASP A 75 35.72 -35.19 -19.61
C ASP A 75 35.55 -33.94 -20.48
N GLY A 76 35.58 -32.77 -19.85
CA GLY A 76 35.41 -31.49 -20.53
C GLY A 76 36.13 -30.38 -19.77
N HIS A 77 37.38 -30.16 -20.16
CA HIS A 77 38.22 -29.03 -19.77
C HIS A 77 37.47 -27.69 -19.81
N THR A 78 37.58 -26.89 -18.76
CA THR A 78 37.24 -25.46 -18.80
C THR A 78 38.44 -24.63 -18.42
N SER A 79 38.92 -23.92 -19.44
CA SER A 79 40.04 -22.98 -19.40
C SER A 79 39.72 -21.78 -18.51
N THR A 80 40.68 -21.49 -17.65
CA THR A 80 40.86 -20.27 -16.88
C THR A 80 40.94 -19.07 -17.82
N SER A 81 39.98 -18.13 -17.75
CA SER A 81 40.11 -16.80 -18.36
C SER A 81 39.98 -15.75 -17.27
N GLY A 82 41.13 -15.18 -16.91
CA GLY A 82 41.22 -14.05 -15.99
C GLY A 82 40.76 -12.77 -16.67
N TYR A 83 39.77 -12.13 -16.07
CA TYR A 83 39.42 -10.74 -16.37
C TYR A 83 39.83 -9.87 -15.18
N THR A 84 40.85 -9.06 -15.41
CA THR A 84 41.27 -7.95 -14.55
C THR A 84 40.31 -6.77 -14.75
N PRO A 85 39.76 -6.15 -13.68
CA PRO A 85 39.05 -4.90 -13.82
C PRO A 85 40.03 -3.73 -13.96
N ARG A 86 39.80 -2.97 -15.03
CA ARG A 86 40.48 -1.75 -15.45
C ARG A 86 40.24 -0.62 -14.43
N SER A 87 41.33 -0.06 -13.93
CA SER A 87 41.39 1.15 -13.11
C SER A 87 40.73 2.34 -13.84
N LEU A 88 39.71 2.95 -13.22
CA LEU A 88 39.12 4.21 -13.66
C LEU A 88 39.78 5.37 -12.92
N ALA A 89 40.29 6.31 -13.72
CA ALA A 89 41.06 7.45 -13.29
C ALA A 89 40.26 8.41 -12.39
N THR A 90 40.88 8.75 -11.27
CA THR A 90 40.55 9.84 -10.36
C THR A 90 40.67 11.18 -11.09
N ILE A 91 39.54 11.81 -11.44
CA ILE A 91 39.51 13.20 -11.88
C ILE A 91 39.51 14.09 -10.62
N ARG A 92 40.61 14.82 -10.46
CA ARG A 92 40.91 15.76 -9.38
C ARG A 92 40.30 17.13 -9.74
N PRO A 93 39.35 17.71 -8.98
CA PRO A 93 38.93 19.07 -9.22
C PRO A 93 39.98 20.04 -8.69
N THR A 94 40.53 20.84 -9.59
CA THR A 94 41.39 21.99 -9.31
C THR A 94 40.56 23.17 -8.80
N SER A 95 40.90 23.66 -7.61
CA SER A 95 40.49 24.96 -7.07
C SER A 95 41.32 26.11 -7.71
N PRO A 96 41.18 27.36 -7.24
CA PRO A 96 40.27 28.40 -7.75
C PRO A 96 41.03 29.51 -8.51
N LEU A 97 40.37 30.19 -9.44
CA LEU A 97 40.89 31.45 -10.00
C LEU A 97 40.17 32.64 -9.37
N ASP A 98 40.99 33.37 -8.64
CA ASP A 98 40.82 34.68 -8.04
C ASP A 98 40.78 35.74 -9.17
N VAL A 99 39.63 36.37 -9.39
CA VAL A 99 39.52 37.57 -10.23
C VAL A 99 38.98 38.71 -9.39
N ARG A 100 39.94 39.30 -8.68
CA ARG A 100 39.92 40.65 -8.15
C ARG A 100 39.86 41.64 -9.31
N ASN A 101 38.73 42.33 -9.48
CA ASN A 101 38.71 43.63 -10.13
C ASN A 101 37.70 44.55 -9.44
N SER A 102 38.28 45.42 -8.62
CA SER A 102 37.69 46.61 -8.03
C SER A 102 37.53 47.70 -9.10
N VAL A 103 36.30 48.13 -9.35
CA VAL A 103 36.02 49.45 -9.92
C VAL A 103 34.97 50.11 -9.04
N HIS A 104 35.43 51.10 -8.28
CA HIS A 104 34.61 52.10 -7.61
C HIS A 104 33.68 52.77 -8.63
N ARG A 105 32.38 52.72 -8.36
CA ARG A 105 31.42 53.68 -8.92
C ARG A 105 30.45 54.07 -7.82
N GLU A 106 30.77 55.19 -7.22
CA GLU A 106 29.91 55.96 -6.31
C GLU A 106 28.86 56.64 -7.21
N GLN A 107 27.62 56.15 -7.16
CA GLN A 107 26.49 56.77 -7.85
C GLN A 107 25.20 56.54 -7.05
N ASP A 108 24.74 57.64 -6.45
CA ASP A 108 23.41 57.97 -5.93
C ASP A 108 22.40 56.82 -5.81
N ALA A 109 22.17 56.41 -4.56
CA ALA A 109 21.25 55.36 -4.17
C ALA A 109 19.79 55.77 -4.41
N PRO A 110 19.04 55.12 -5.31
CA PRO A 110 17.59 55.21 -5.34
C PRO A 110 17.03 54.55 -4.07
N MET A 111 16.05 55.20 -3.42
CA MET A 111 15.29 54.64 -2.30
C MET A 111 14.81 53.23 -2.64
N THR A 112 15.49 52.23 -2.07
CA THR A 112 15.13 50.83 -2.24
C THR A 112 13.79 50.60 -1.55
N PRO A 113 12.79 50.01 -2.24
CA PRO A 113 11.52 49.68 -1.62
C PRO A 113 11.80 48.70 -0.48
N SER A 114 11.47 49.12 0.74
CA SER A 114 11.53 48.35 1.98
C SER A 114 11.01 46.93 1.76
N THR A 115 11.92 46.00 1.47
CA THR A 115 11.62 44.59 1.27
C THR A 115 11.20 44.06 2.64
N LYS A 116 9.90 43.81 2.81
CA LYS A 116 9.35 43.19 4.02
C LYS A 116 10.20 41.96 4.34
N TYR A 117 10.91 42.01 5.46
CA TYR A 117 11.73 40.89 5.93
C TYR A 117 10.79 39.72 6.23
N ILE A 118 10.70 38.77 5.31
CA ILE A 118 9.99 37.51 5.55
C ILE A 118 10.93 36.73 6.49
N PRO A 119 10.55 36.52 7.76
CA PRO A 119 11.39 35.78 8.69
C PRO A 119 11.66 34.40 8.10
N ALA A 120 12.92 34.00 8.07
CA ALA A 120 13.34 32.73 7.50
C ALA A 120 12.50 31.57 8.06
N PRO A 121 12.05 30.62 7.22
CA PRO A 121 11.20 29.53 7.66
C PRO A 121 11.89 28.77 8.80
N LYS A 122 11.23 28.69 9.96
CA LYS A 122 11.73 27.95 11.12
C LYS A 122 12.05 26.52 10.69
N ALA A 123 13.28 26.07 10.93
CA ALA A 123 13.71 24.73 10.53
C ALA A 123 12.76 23.66 11.11
N PRO A 124 12.38 22.63 10.33
CA PRO A 124 11.40 21.64 10.78
C PRO A 124 11.90 20.92 12.05
N PRO A 125 11.00 20.62 13.00
CA PRO A 125 11.37 19.99 14.27
C PRO A 125 12.09 18.65 14.02
N ARG A 126 13.23 18.46 14.68
CA ARG A 126 14.02 17.22 14.58
C ARG A 126 13.32 16.09 15.33
N VAL A 127 12.64 15.21 14.61
CA VAL A 127 12.00 14.00 15.19
C VAL A 127 13.05 12.93 15.48
N MET A 128 13.11 12.42 16.71
CA MET A 128 14.08 11.38 17.07
C MET A 128 13.60 10.00 16.57
N LYS A 129 14.49 9.21 15.96
CA LYS A 129 14.14 7.86 15.44
C LYS A 129 13.55 6.94 16.52
N LYS A 130 14.06 7.02 17.76
CA LYS A 130 13.59 6.24 18.91
C LYS A 130 12.12 6.51 19.26
N GLU A 131 11.66 7.75 19.09
CA GLU A 131 10.27 8.13 19.36
C GLU A 131 9.33 7.53 18.33
N VAL A 132 9.74 7.54 17.05
CA VAL A 132 8.97 6.93 15.96
C VAL A 132 8.81 5.42 16.19
N TRP A 133 9.89 4.72 16.54
CA TRP A 133 9.80 3.28 16.84
C TRP A 133 8.94 3.00 18.06
N ARG A 134 9.10 3.78 19.14
CA ARG A 134 8.24 3.67 20.34
C ARG A 134 6.77 3.84 19.97
N ASP A 135 6.41 4.90 19.25
CA ASP A 135 5.02 5.18 18.85
C ASP A 135 4.47 4.09 17.91
N MET A 136 5.32 3.58 17.00
CA MET A 136 4.95 2.48 16.12
C MET A 136 4.62 1.21 16.93
N PHE A 137 5.44 0.82 17.92
CA PHE A 137 5.20 -0.35 18.77
C PHE A 137 3.99 -0.21 19.71
N LEU A 138 3.54 1.02 20.00
CA LEU A 138 2.32 1.24 20.79
C LEU A 138 1.06 0.89 20.00
N THR A 139 1.12 0.91 18.67
CA THR A 139 -0.03 0.56 17.82
C THR A 139 -0.13 -0.96 17.57
N SER A 140 -1.34 -1.48 17.39
CA SER A 140 -1.55 -2.86 16.93
C SER A 140 -0.92 -3.12 15.55
N ASP A 141 -1.10 -2.18 14.62
CA ASP A 141 -0.54 -2.27 13.27
C ASP A 141 0.99 -2.30 13.26
N GLY A 142 1.64 -1.45 14.07
CA GLY A 142 3.10 -1.45 14.15
C GLY A 142 3.67 -2.72 14.77
N ARG A 143 2.98 -3.30 15.76
CA ARG A 143 3.32 -4.63 16.28
C ARG A 143 3.18 -5.72 15.21
N ASP A 144 2.08 -5.74 14.45
CA ASP A 144 1.91 -6.66 13.31
C ASP A 144 3.08 -6.56 12.32
N LYS A 145 3.44 -5.34 11.90
CA LYS A 145 4.56 -5.14 10.95
C LYS A 145 5.91 -5.54 11.53
N ALA A 146 6.16 -5.24 12.80
CA ALA A 146 7.39 -5.66 13.46
C ALA A 146 7.50 -7.19 13.56
N PHE A 147 6.42 -7.89 13.95
CA PHE A 147 6.40 -9.35 13.96
C PHE A 147 6.57 -9.93 12.56
N LYS A 148 5.93 -9.33 11.55
CA LYS A 148 6.14 -9.70 10.14
C LYS A 148 7.62 -9.59 9.77
N LEU A 149 8.27 -8.46 10.07
CA LEU A 149 9.67 -8.22 9.77
C LEU A 149 10.58 -9.29 10.42
N ILE A 150 10.42 -9.53 11.72
CA ILE A 150 11.19 -10.54 12.46
C ILE A 150 10.99 -11.94 11.86
N GLN A 151 9.73 -12.31 11.58
CA GLN A 151 9.36 -13.61 11.00
C GLN A 151 10.05 -13.84 9.65
N TYR A 152 10.03 -12.86 8.76
CA TYR A 152 10.63 -13.01 7.43
C TYR A 152 12.15 -12.89 7.45
N THR A 153 12.73 -12.10 8.36
CA THR A 153 14.18 -12.13 8.60
C THR A 153 14.64 -13.52 9.07
N MET A 154 13.90 -14.15 9.98
CA MET A 154 14.17 -15.54 10.40
C MET A 154 14.03 -16.53 9.23
N ARG A 155 13.02 -16.38 8.37
CA ARG A 155 12.87 -17.23 7.15
C ARG A 155 14.06 -17.12 6.22
N VAL A 156 14.50 -15.89 5.91
CA VAL A 156 15.65 -15.64 5.04
C VAL A 156 16.93 -16.20 5.66
N TYR A 157 17.12 -15.98 6.97
CA TYR A 157 18.24 -16.56 7.72
C TYR A 157 18.25 -18.10 7.64
N LEU A 158 17.11 -18.75 7.88
CA LEU A 158 16.98 -20.21 7.77
C LEU A 158 17.26 -20.70 6.35
N TYR A 159 16.82 -19.98 5.32
CA TYR A 159 17.10 -20.33 3.93
C TYR A 159 18.60 -20.33 3.63
N PHE A 160 19.30 -19.25 3.98
CA PHE A 160 20.76 -19.18 3.80
C PHE A 160 21.50 -20.21 4.63
N HIS A 161 21.08 -20.42 5.89
CA HIS A 161 21.71 -21.40 6.77
C HIS A 161 21.45 -22.83 6.31
N LEU A 162 20.29 -23.18 5.75
CA LEU A 162 20.03 -24.53 5.23
C LEU A 162 20.86 -24.82 3.97
N LYS A 163 21.01 -23.83 3.08
CA LYS A 163 21.85 -23.95 1.89
C LYS A 163 23.34 -24.06 2.26
N SER A 164 23.78 -23.29 3.26
CA SER A 164 25.15 -23.30 3.77
C SER A 164 25.47 -24.50 4.67
N ALA A 165 24.49 -25.04 5.40
CA ALA A 165 24.66 -26.21 6.28
C ALA A 165 24.97 -27.51 5.54
N THR A 166 24.70 -27.58 4.23
CA THR A 166 25.24 -28.64 3.36
C THR A 166 26.78 -28.69 3.43
N VAL A 167 27.41 -27.56 3.76
CA VAL A 167 28.87 -27.41 3.95
C VAL A 167 29.25 -27.50 5.43
N PHE A 168 28.38 -27.07 6.35
CA PHE A 168 28.62 -27.08 7.80
C PHE A 168 27.64 -28.00 8.54
N THR A 169 27.89 -29.32 8.45
CA THR A 169 27.10 -30.40 9.06
C THR A 169 27.29 -30.54 10.58
N SER A 170 27.19 -29.44 11.33
CA SER A 170 27.27 -29.51 12.79
C SER A 170 25.92 -29.93 13.40
N LYS A 171 25.94 -30.84 14.39
CA LYS A 171 24.74 -31.23 15.18
C LYS A 171 24.04 -30.01 15.79
N PHE A 172 24.80 -28.96 16.09
CA PHE A 172 24.30 -27.68 16.60
C PHE A 172 23.32 -26.99 15.63
N GLY A 173 23.56 -27.08 14.32
CA GLY A 173 22.68 -26.49 13.30
C GLY A 173 21.30 -27.13 13.24
N ALA A 174 21.20 -28.44 13.46
CA ALA A 174 19.91 -29.15 13.43
C ALA A 174 18.99 -28.74 14.60
N ASP A 175 19.54 -28.59 15.81
CA ASP A 175 18.77 -28.13 16.97
C ASP A 175 18.34 -26.66 16.79
N LEU A 176 19.26 -25.77 16.40
CA LEU A 176 18.96 -24.36 16.17
C LEU A 176 17.86 -24.16 15.10
N THR A 177 17.95 -24.89 13.98
CA THR A 177 16.92 -24.82 12.92
C THR A 177 15.55 -25.29 13.40
N THR A 178 15.50 -26.33 14.24
CA THR A 178 14.25 -26.83 14.84
C THR A 178 13.63 -25.79 15.77
N ARG A 179 14.44 -25.19 16.65
CA ARG A 179 13.99 -24.13 17.57
C ARG A 179 13.53 -22.87 16.82
N LEU A 180 14.26 -22.45 15.79
CA LEU A 180 13.87 -21.31 14.96
C LEU A 180 12.57 -21.56 14.19
N LYS A 181 12.37 -22.77 13.64
CA LYS A 181 11.09 -23.14 13.00
C LYS A 181 9.92 -23.11 13.98
N SER A 182 10.11 -23.63 15.19
CA SER A 182 9.11 -23.57 16.27
C SER A 182 8.79 -22.13 16.66
N THR A 183 9.82 -21.32 16.90
CA THR A 183 9.70 -19.88 17.23
C THR A 183 8.96 -19.14 16.12
N MET A 184 9.31 -19.38 14.85
CA MET A 184 8.68 -18.74 13.71
C MET A 184 7.20 -19.12 13.57
N SER A 185 6.83 -20.37 13.87
CA SER A 185 5.43 -20.82 13.94
C SER A 185 4.68 -20.10 15.07
N GLY A 186 5.27 -20.01 16.27
CA GLY A 186 4.71 -19.30 17.41
C GLY A 186 4.52 -17.79 17.17
N LEU A 187 5.51 -17.13 16.55
CA LEU A 187 5.40 -15.72 16.14
C LEU A 187 4.30 -15.52 15.10
N SER A 188 4.17 -16.43 14.13
CA SER A 188 3.10 -16.36 13.14
C SER A 188 1.71 -16.51 13.77
N LEU A 189 1.54 -17.43 14.73
CA LEU A 189 0.29 -17.60 15.46
C LEU A 189 -0.03 -16.36 16.30
N THR A 190 0.95 -15.88 17.07
CA THR A 190 0.81 -14.65 17.89
C THR A 190 0.39 -13.46 17.04
N ARG A 191 1.02 -13.29 15.87
CA ARG A 191 0.68 -12.25 14.89
C ARG A 191 -0.77 -12.38 14.42
N LYS A 192 -1.23 -13.59 14.07
CA LYS A 192 -2.64 -13.82 13.69
C LYS A 192 -3.59 -13.49 14.83
N CYS A 193 -3.28 -13.90 16.07
CA CYS A 193 -4.07 -13.56 17.25
C CYS A 193 -4.18 -12.04 17.49
N LEU A 194 -3.11 -11.27 17.25
CA LEU A 194 -3.13 -9.81 17.37
C LEU A 194 -4.02 -9.10 16.34
N ILE A 195 -4.32 -9.79 15.23
CA ILE A 195 -5.04 -9.28 14.07
C ILE A 195 -6.47 -9.86 14.00
N MET A 196 -6.81 -10.76 14.92
CA MET A 196 -8.16 -11.31 15.00
C MET A 196 -9.20 -10.19 15.08
N PHE A 197 -10.39 -10.45 14.54
CA PHE A 197 -11.49 -9.50 14.52
C PHE A 197 -11.24 -8.28 13.61
N LYS A 198 -10.27 -8.34 12.68
CA LYS A 198 -10.12 -7.28 11.66
C LYS A 198 -11.31 -7.14 10.71
N TRP A 199 -12.14 -8.17 10.58
CA TRP A 199 -13.38 -8.14 9.80
C TRP A 199 -14.47 -7.26 10.44
N LEU A 200 -14.32 -6.83 11.71
CA LEU A 200 -15.28 -5.90 12.32
C LEU A 200 -15.23 -4.53 11.65
N THR A 201 -14.08 -4.06 11.18
CA THR A 201 -13.97 -2.77 10.49
C THR A 201 -14.87 -2.72 9.23
N PRO A 202 -14.74 -3.63 8.25
CA PRO A 202 -15.64 -3.62 7.10
C PRO A 202 -17.09 -3.88 7.49
N LEU A 203 -17.36 -4.66 8.55
CA LEU A 203 -18.72 -4.84 9.06
C LEU A 203 -19.33 -3.52 9.56
N ILE A 204 -18.56 -2.73 10.32
CA ILE A 204 -18.98 -1.43 10.84
C ILE A 204 -19.20 -0.46 9.67
N GLU A 205 -18.34 -0.47 8.65
CA GLU A 205 -18.51 0.35 7.44
C GLU A 205 -19.78 -0.01 6.67
N ILE A 206 -20.12 -1.29 6.55
CA ILE A 206 -21.36 -1.75 5.91
C ILE A 206 -22.59 -1.39 6.74
N THR A 207 -22.46 -1.46 8.07
CA THR A 207 -23.56 -1.15 9.00
C THR A 207 -23.79 0.35 9.11
N ASN A 208 -22.73 1.14 9.11
CA ASN A 208 -22.75 2.60 9.26
C ASN A 208 -21.97 3.25 8.12
N PRO A 209 -22.53 3.24 6.88
CA PRO A 209 -21.85 3.83 5.75
C PRO A 209 -21.59 5.32 6.03
N PRO A 210 -20.35 5.81 5.80
CA PRO A 210 -20.07 7.22 5.97
C PRO A 210 -20.94 8.05 5.01
N PRO A 211 -21.42 9.23 5.43
CA PRO A 211 -22.20 10.10 4.54
C PRO A 211 -21.37 10.45 3.31
N LEU A 212 -21.90 10.18 2.12
CA LEU A 212 -21.19 10.48 0.88
C LEU A 212 -21.03 12.01 0.75
N PRO A 213 -19.81 12.52 0.50
CA PRO A 213 -19.54 13.96 0.46
C PRO A 213 -20.32 14.70 -0.65
N PHE A 214 -20.80 13.97 -1.66
CA PHE A 214 -21.55 14.50 -2.80
C PHE A 214 -23.06 14.69 -2.56
N SER A 215 -23.60 14.28 -1.40
CA SER A 215 -25.03 14.44 -1.09
C SER A 215 -25.39 15.76 -0.40
N SER A 216 -24.43 16.70 -0.28
CA SER A 216 -24.59 17.96 0.44
C SER A 216 -25.49 19.00 -0.24
N SER A 217 -25.94 18.77 -1.48
CA SER A 217 -26.71 19.73 -2.28
C SER A 217 -28.24 19.50 -2.33
N GLN A 218 -28.80 18.55 -1.58
CA GLN A 218 -30.24 18.41 -1.41
C GLN A 218 -30.65 18.32 0.06
N SER A 219 -30.41 19.42 0.77
CA SER A 219 -31.22 19.76 1.94
C SER A 219 -32.66 19.95 1.47
N LEU A 220 -33.54 18.99 1.72
CA LEU A 220 -34.95 19.16 2.09
C LEU A 220 -35.59 17.78 2.24
N SER A 221 -35.62 17.31 3.49
CA SER A 221 -36.72 16.50 4.03
C SER A 221 -37.18 15.28 3.22
N VAL A 222 -36.50 14.13 3.38
CA VAL A 222 -37.26 12.89 3.62
C VAL A 222 -36.58 12.15 4.77
N LYS A 223 -37.28 12.16 5.91
CA LYS A 223 -37.01 11.41 7.13
C LYS A 223 -37.25 9.91 6.85
N GLN A 224 -36.52 9.32 5.91
CA GLN A 224 -36.70 7.92 5.52
C GLN A 224 -35.85 7.04 6.43
N SER A 225 -36.34 6.87 7.66
CA SER A 225 -35.96 5.78 8.56
C SER A 225 -36.51 4.47 8.02
N GLN A 226 -36.08 4.06 6.83
CA GLN A 226 -36.32 2.71 6.37
C GLN A 226 -35.16 1.85 6.87
N HIS A 227 -35.52 0.93 7.77
CA HIS A 227 -34.67 -0.16 8.24
C HIS A 227 -34.31 -1.05 7.04
N SER A 228 -33.37 -0.61 6.21
CA SER A 228 -32.73 -1.50 5.25
C SER A 228 -32.10 -2.64 6.03
N SER A 229 -32.52 -3.87 5.74
CA SER A 229 -31.97 -5.05 6.40
C SER A 229 -30.45 -5.10 6.20
N ILE A 230 -29.74 -5.68 7.16
CA ILE A 230 -28.27 -5.82 7.07
C ILE A 230 -27.87 -6.55 5.78
N LEU A 231 -28.69 -7.53 5.34
CA LEU A 231 -28.48 -8.24 4.09
C LEU A 231 -28.56 -7.33 2.86
N TYR A 232 -29.49 -6.38 2.85
CA TYR A 232 -29.57 -5.39 1.77
C TYR A 232 -28.31 -4.53 1.73
N ARG A 233 -27.83 -4.06 2.89
CA ARG A 233 -26.59 -3.29 2.98
C ARG A 233 -25.37 -4.10 2.56
N LEU A 234 -25.32 -5.37 2.94
CA LEU A 234 -24.27 -6.31 2.57
C LEU A 234 -24.24 -6.53 1.05
N LEU A 235 -25.40 -6.75 0.42
CA LEU A 235 -25.48 -6.98 -1.02
C LEU A 235 -25.09 -5.75 -1.85
N HIS A 236 -25.32 -4.55 -1.32
CA HIS A 236 -24.97 -3.27 -1.96
C HIS A 236 -23.64 -2.68 -1.49
N ALA A 237 -22.88 -3.41 -0.67
CA ALA A 237 -21.58 -2.95 -0.22
C ALA A 237 -20.57 -2.94 -1.38
N PRO A 238 -19.58 -2.03 -1.37
CA PRO A 238 -18.50 -2.04 -2.35
C PRO A 238 -17.82 -3.41 -2.40
N PRO A 239 -17.54 -3.97 -3.60
CA PRO A 239 -16.90 -5.29 -3.72
C PRO A 239 -15.60 -5.46 -2.90
N PRO A 240 -14.70 -4.45 -2.79
CA PRO A 240 -13.50 -4.56 -1.95
C PRO A 240 -13.82 -4.78 -0.47
N THR A 241 -14.84 -4.11 0.07
CA THR A 241 -15.24 -4.23 1.47
C THR A 241 -15.80 -5.63 1.78
N LEU A 242 -16.55 -6.21 0.85
CA LEU A 242 -17.04 -7.60 0.98
C LEU A 242 -15.90 -8.62 0.92
N LEU A 243 -14.92 -8.37 0.03
CA LEU A 243 -13.74 -9.20 -0.08
C LEU A 243 -12.92 -9.18 1.21
N ASP A 244 -12.72 -8.01 1.81
CA ASP A 244 -12.01 -7.86 3.08
C ASP A 244 -12.77 -8.46 4.26
N LEU A 245 -14.11 -8.32 4.31
CA LEU A 245 -14.96 -8.94 5.31
C LEU A 245 -14.83 -10.48 5.26
N THR A 246 -15.01 -11.05 4.08
CA THR A 246 -14.94 -12.52 3.88
C THR A 246 -13.53 -13.06 4.12
N ASN A 247 -12.50 -12.33 3.72
CA ASN A 247 -11.10 -12.69 3.97
C ASN A 247 -10.78 -12.69 5.47
N GLY A 248 -11.19 -11.65 6.20
CA GLY A 248 -10.98 -11.58 7.65
C GLY A 248 -11.74 -12.66 8.42
N LEU A 249 -12.97 -12.99 8.01
CA LEU A 249 -13.72 -14.11 8.60
C LEU A 249 -13.03 -15.46 8.34
N ALA A 250 -12.49 -15.68 7.14
CA ALA A 250 -11.76 -16.90 6.80
C ALA A 250 -10.44 -17.03 7.59
N ASP A 251 -9.67 -15.94 7.73
CA ASP A 251 -8.41 -15.95 8.50
C ASP A 251 -8.65 -16.15 10.01
N ASP A 252 -9.70 -15.54 10.57
CA ASP A 252 -10.11 -15.76 11.97
C ASP A 252 -10.54 -17.21 12.19
N THR A 253 -11.35 -17.78 11.29
CA THR A 253 -11.79 -19.18 11.37
C THR A 253 -10.60 -20.14 11.31
N TYR A 254 -9.62 -19.86 10.44
CA TYR A 254 -8.39 -20.63 10.38
C TYR A 254 -7.57 -20.48 11.67
N THR A 255 -7.45 -19.26 12.21
CA THR A 255 -6.74 -19.01 13.47
C THR A 255 -7.40 -19.73 14.65
N LEU A 256 -8.73 -19.69 14.75
CA LEU A 256 -9.50 -20.43 15.76
C LEU A 256 -9.30 -21.94 15.62
N SER A 257 -9.16 -22.46 14.39
CA SER A 257 -8.84 -23.89 14.19
C SER A 257 -7.44 -24.25 14.66
N ARG A 258 -6.46 -23.34 14.52
CA ARG A 258 -5.09 -23.51 15.03
C ARG A 258 -5.02 -23.44 16.55
N LEU A 259 -5.97 -22.75 17.19
CA LEU A 259 -6.16 -22.72 18.65
C LEU A 259 -6.93 -23.94 19.17
N GLY A 260 -7.47 -24.80 18.30
CA GLY A 260 -8.26 -25.98 18.69
C GLY A 260 -9.74 -25.69 19.00
N LEU A 261 -10.21 -24.46 18.76
CA LEU A 261 -11.61 -24.07 18.99
C LEU A 261 -12.55 -24.51 17.85
N VAL A 262 -12.01 -24.66 16.64
CA VAL A 262 -12.74 -25.08 15.43
C VAL A 262 -12.09 -26.33 14.86
N GLY A 263 -12.89 -27.28 14.37
CA GLY A 263 -12.39 -28.55 13.84
C GLY A 263 -11.40 -28.38 12.67
N PRO A 264 -10.38 -29.25 12.55
CA PRO A 264 -9.29 -29.10 11.58
C PRO A 264 -9.76 -29.16 10.12
N ARG A 265 -10.89 -29.82 9.84
CA ARG A 265 -11.50 -29.89 8.51
C ARG A 265 -11.99 -28.52 8.03
N ILE A 266 -12.63 -27.75 8.92
CA ILE A 266 -13.12 -26.41 8.63
C ILE A 266 -11.93 -25.46 8.52
N GLY A 267 -10.96 -25.59 9.43
CA GLY A 267 -9.69 -24.84 9.39
C GLY A 267 -8.95 -24.96 8.06
N ASN A 268 -8.78 -26.18 7.54
CA ASN A 268 -8.10 -26.41 6.25
C ASN A 268 -8.86 -25.83 5.05
N LYS A 269 -10.20 -25.79 5.10
CA LYS A 269 -11.01 -25.14 4.06
C LYS A 269 -10.90 -23.63 4.16
N ALA A 270 -10.96 -23.08 5.37
CA ALA A 270 -10.82 -21.66 5.65
C ALA A 270 -9.44 -21.13 5.23
N ASP A 271 -8.36 -21.88 5.46
CA ASP A 271 -7.00 -21.52 5.02
C ASP A 271 -6.92 -21.39 3.50
N LYS A 272 -7.45 -22.37 2.75
CA LYS A 272 -7.50 -22.30 1.28
C LYS A 272 -8.33 -21.10 0.80
N LEU A 273 -9.48 -20.87 1.42
CA LEU A 273 -10.34 -19.74 1.07
C LEU A 273 -9.64 -18.40 1.36
N ALA A 274 -9.03 -18.24 2.53
CA ALA A 274 -8.28 -17.05 2.91
C ALA A 274 -7.13 -16.77 1.92
N ASN A 275 -6.37 -17.80 1.50
CA ASN A 275 -5.30 -17.62 0.51
C ASN A 275 -5.83 -17.16 -0.85
N TRP A 276 -6.96 -17.70 -1.31
CA TRP A 276 -7.62 -17.24 -2.55
C TRP A 276 -8.16 -15.81 -2.43
N LEU A 277 -8.81 -15.46 -1.32
CA LEU A 277 -9.33 -14.12 -1.10
C LEU A 277 -8.20 -13.09 -0.95
N TRP A 278 -7.09 -13.47 -0.30
CA TRP A 278 -5.90 -12.64 -0.21
C TRP A 278 -5.26 -12.40 -1.59
N PHE A 279 -5.21 -13.43 -2.45
CA PHE A 279 -4.76 -13.28 -3.84
C PHE A 279 -5.65 -12.28 -4.60
N LEU A 280 -6.97 -12.44 -4.54
CA LEU A 280 -7.92 -11.54 -5.22
C LEU A 280 -7.84 -10.10 -4.67
N SER A 281 -7.71 -9.93 -3.36
CA SER A 281 -7.58 -8.61 -2.71
C SER A 281 -6.29 -7.91 -3.15
N THR A 282 -5.19 -8.67 -3.25
CA THR A 282 -3.92 -8.14 -3.74
C THR A 282 -4.00 -7.73 -5.20
N LEU A 283 -4.71 -8.49 -6.04
CA LEU A 283 -4.93 -8.16 -7.45
C LEU A 283 -5.80 -6.90 -7.60
N ALA A 284 -6.90 -6.81 -6.85
CA ALA A 284 -7.76 -5.64 -6.84
C ALA A 284 -7.00 -4.38 -6.43
N GLY A 285 -6.23 -4.44 -5.34
CA GLY A 285 -5.38 -3.33 -4.90
C GLY A 285 -4.32 -2.94 -5.93
N LEU A 286 -3.79 -3.88 -6.71
CA LEU A 286 -2.81 -3.57 -7.76
C LEU A 286 -3.46 -2.79 -8.91
N VAL A 287 -4.69 -3.15 -9.31
CA VAL A 287 -5.47 -2.44 -10.33
C VAL A 287 -5.83 -1.04 -9.84
N GLU A 288 -6.26 -0.90 -8.58
CA GLU A 288 -6.57 0.38 -7.96
C GLU A 288 -5.34 1.31 -7.95
N VAL A 289 -4.19 0.83 -7.47
CA VAL A 289 -2.95 1.62 -7.45
C VAL A 289 -2.49 1.98 -8.86
N GLN A 290 -2.72 1.12 -9.85
CA GLN A 290 -2.41 1.42 -11.25
C GLN A 290 -3.31 2.54 -11.80
N ALA A 291 -4.60 2.55 -11.47
CA ALA A 291 -5.53 3.61 -11.85
C ALA A 291 -5.17 4.95 -11.18
N GLU A 292 -4.88 4.94 -9.87
CA GLU A 292 -4.45 6.14 -9.12
C GLU A 292 -3.14 6.72 -9.69
N THR A 293 -2.19 5.85 -10.04
CA THR A 293 -0.92 6.28 -10.65
C THR A 293 -1.16 6.96 -12.00
N GLY A 294 -2.09 6.44 -12.81
CA GLY A 294 -2.48 7.06 -14.07
C GLY A 294 -3.06 8.46 -13.89
N MET A 295 -3.95 8.63 -12.91
CA MET A 295 -4.55 9.93 -12.58
C MET A 295 -3.51 10.93 -12.07
N VAL A 296 -2.61 10.52 -11.15
CA VAL A 296 -1.56 11.40 -10.61
C VAL A 296 -0.59 11.84 -11.71
N ASN A 297 -0.23 10.95 -12.64
CA ASN A 297 0.64 11.30 -13.76
C ASN A 297 -0.04 12.30 -14.72
N ALA A 298 -1.34 12.15 -14.97
CA ALA A 298 -2.10 13.10 -15.79
C ALA A 298 -2.16 14.50 -15.14
N LEU A 299 -2.39 14.57 -13.82
CA LEU A 299 -2.37 15.83 -13.06
C LEU A 299 -0.97 16.46 -13.02
N MET A 300 0.08 15.65 -12.92
CA MET A 300 1.46 16.12 -12.95
C MET A 300 1.80 16.75 -14.32
N SER A 301 1.39 16.11 -15.42
CA SER A 301 1.54 16.66 -16.78
C SER A 301 0.79 17.99 -16.94
N ASP A 302 -0.47 18.08 -16.48
CA ASP A 302 -1.25 19.33 -16.57
C ASP A 302 -0.61 20.48 -15.78
N LEU A 303 0.01 20.19 -14.62
CA LEU A 303 0.74 21.20 -13.85
C LEU A 303 2.06 21.59 -14.51
N ASP A 304 2.83 20.64 -15.03
CA ASP A 304 4.07 20.91 -15.76
C ASP A 304 3.82 21.77 -17.00
N ASP A 305 2.75 21.47 -17.77
CA ASP A 305 2.34 22.25 -18.93
C ASP A 305 1.96 23.70 -18.54
N ARG A 306 1.24 23.88 -17.43
CA ARG A 306 0.90 25.23 -16.91
C ARG A 306 2.12 26.01 -16.44
N ILE A 307 3.06 25.35 -15.76
CA ILE A 307 4.30 26.00 -15.32
C ILE A 307 5.11 26.43 -16.56
N TYR A 308 5.21 25.55 -17.56
CA TYR A 308 5.90 25.83 -18.81
C TYR A 308 5.26 26.98 -19.60
N ASP A 309 3.93 27.02 -19.71
CA ASP A 309 3.20 28.12 -20.37
C ASP A 309 3.41 29.47 -19.68
N VAL A 310 3.51 29.47 -18.34
CA VAL A 310 3.81 30.68 -17.57
C VAL A 310 5.26 31.11 -17.76
N GLU A 311 6.20 30.17 -17.88
CA GLU A 311 7.64 30.45 -18.05
C GLU A 311 7.98 30.92 -19.47
N LEU A 312 7.38 30.33 -20.52
CA LEU A 312 7.69 30.67 -21.91
C LEU A 312 7.15 32.04 -22.35
N ASP A 313 5.98 32.43 -21.84
CA ASP A 313 5.25 33.59 -22.37
C ASP A 313 4.65 34.46 -21.23
N PRO A 314 5.50 35.01 -20.32
CA PRO A 314 5.03 35.79 -19.17
C PRO A 314 4.21 37.03 -19.59
N ILE A 315 4.45 37.56 -20.80
CA ILE A 315 3.76 38.73 -21.35
C ILE A 315 2.33 38.38 -21.81
N LYS A 316 2.07 37.14 -22.24
CA LYS A 316 0.73 36.72 -22.70
C LYS A 316 -0.15 36.27 -21.54
N THR A 317 0.40 35.56 -20.56
CA THR A 317 -0.36 35.11 -19.36
C THR A 317 -0.76 36.26 -18.45
N GLY A 318 0.03 37.33 -18.36
CA GLY A 318 -0.33 38.56 -17.64
C GLY A 318 -1.48 39.38 -18.27
N ARG A 319 -1.94 39.03 -19.49
CA ARG A 319 -2.97 39.81 -20.22
C ARG A 319 -4.31 39.10 -20.40
N VAL A 320 -4.46 37.86 -19.95
CA VAL A 320 -5.68 37.06 -20.16
C VAL A 320 -6.60 37.13 -18.93
N LYS A 321 -7.43 38.19 -18.89
CA LYS A 321 -8.86 38.24 -18.49
C LYS A 321 -9.29 39.58 -17.87
N ASN A 322 -9.17 40.65 -18.64
CA ASN A 322 -10.17 41.74 -18.64
C ASN A 322 -10.94 41.74 -19.97
N LYS A 323 -11.40 40.57 -20.41
CA LYS A 323 -12.38 40.46 -21.49
C LYS A 323 -13.57 39.63 -21.03
N ARG A 324 -14.23 40.15 -19.99
CA ARG A 324 -15.60 39.80 -19.61
C ARG A 324 -16.46 41.06 -19.73
N GLU A 325 -16.59 41.56 -20.94
CA GLU A 325 -17.73 42.36 -21.37
C GLU A 325 -18.51 41.54 -22.38
N SER A 326 -19.27 40.53 -21.92
CA SER A 326 -20.53 40.13 -22.58
C SER A 326 -21.40 39.36 -21.58
N ALA A 327 -22.37 40.07 -21.01
CA ALA A 327 -23.67 39.65 -20.50
C ALA A 327 -23.74 38.62 -19.33
N GLY A 328 -24.08 39.13 -18.13
CA GLY A 328 -24.85 38.36 -17.13
C GLY A 328 -24.42 38.51 -15.68
N LEU A 329 -24.66 39.69 -15.08
CA LEU A 329 -24.93 39.93 -13.64
C LEU A 329 -24.08 39.14 -12.61
N VAL A 330 -22.85 39.60 -12.34
CA VAL A 330 -22.12 39.29 -11.09
C VAL A 330 -21.50 40.59 -10.55
N PRO A 331 -21.49 40.83 -9.22
CA PRO A 331 -21.27 42.16 -8.64
C PRO A 331 -19.85 42.69 -8.84
N SER A 332 -19.78 44.00 -9.09
CA SER A 332 -18.56 44.80 -9.25
C SER A 332 -17.74 44.84 -7.95
N GLY A 333 -16.72 43.99 -7.86
CA GLY A 333 -15.66 44.02 -6.85
C GLY A 333 -14.37 44.54 -7.49
N LYS A 334 -13.72 45.51 -6.84
CA LYS A 334 -12.50 46.22 -7.30
C LYS A 334 -11.41 45.23 -7.79
N PRO A 335 -10.75 45.50 -8.94
CA PRO A 335 -9.64 44.70 -9.41
C PRO A 335 -8.41 44.96 -8.54
N ASN A 336 -8.19 44.11 -7.53
CA ASN A 336 -6.88 44.02 -6.89
C ASN A 336 -5.93 43.36 -7.89
N ASN A 337 -4.72 43.91 -8.07
CA ASN A 337 -3.61 43.25 -8.75
C ASN A 337 -3.40 41.86 -8.13
N VAL A 338 -3.91 40.81 -8.78
CA VAL A 338 -3.61 39.44 -8.40
C VAL A 338 -2.20 39.18 -8.90
N ASP A 339 -1.28 39.14 -7.95
CA ASP A 339 0.14 38.94 -8.16
C ASP A 339 0.37 37.59 -8.85
N LEU A 340 0.79 37.62 -10.12
CA LEU A 340 0.98 36.43 -10.96
C LEU A 340 2.02 35.47 -10.37
N SER A 341 2.90 35.97 -9.50
CA SER A 341 3.88 35.19 -8.73
C SER A 341 3.21 34.16 -7.80
N VAL A 342 2.01 34.46 -7.28
CA VAL A 342 1.27 33.54 -6.40
C VAL A 342 0.86 32.27 -7.14
N GLY A 343 0.56 32.36 -8.45
CA GLY A 343 0.19 31.19 -9.24
C GLY A 343 1.34 30.21 -9.49
N VAL A 344 2.57 30.71 -9.66
CA VAL A 344 3.76 29.87 -9.90
C VAL A 344 4.18 29.16 -8.62
N GLU A 345 4.17 29.86 -7.48
CA GLU A 345 4.48 29.24 -6.19
C GLU A 345 3.44 28.17 -5.81
N GLU A 346 2.15 28.44 -6.00
CA GLU A 346 1.08 27.46 -5.77
C GLU A 346 1.20 26.23 -6.67
N ALA A 347 1.53 26.42 -7.95
CA ALA A 347 1.76 25.32 -8.89
C ALA A 347 2.98 24.47 -8.48
N GLY A 348 4.08 25.11 -8.07
CA GLY A 348 5.28 24.43 -7.57
C GLY A 348 5.01 23.62 -6.30
N GLU A 349 4.27 24.18 -5.34
CA GLU A 349 3.86 23.43 -4.15
C GLU A 349 2.94 22.24 -4.48
N GLY A 350 2.02 22.44 -5.43
CA GLY A 350 1.13 21.39 -5.93
C GLY A 350 1.92 20.24 -6.58
N LEU A 351 2.91 20.58 -7.40
CA LEU A 351 3.78 19.62 -8.07
C LEU A 351 4.58 18.78 -7.07
N GLU A 352 5.15 19.40 -6.03
CA GLU A 352 5.91 18.66 -5.02
C GLU A 352 5.01 17.70 -4.21
N LYS A 353 3.77 18.11 -3.90
CA LYS A 353 2.77 17.22 -3.28
C LYS A 353 2.43 16.03 -4.18
N LEU A 354 2.22 16.26 -5.48
CA LEU A 354 1.96 15.18 -6.45
C LEU A 354 3.17 14.25 -6.60
N ARG A 355 4.39 14.79 -6.60
CA ARG A 355 5.62 14.00 -6.64
C ARG A 355 5.75 13.10 -5.42
N GLN A 356 5.44 13.62 -4.24
CA GLN A 356 5.41 12.83 -3.00
C GLN A 356 4.33 11.74 -3.05
N GLN A 357 3.15 12.05 -3.59
CA GLN A 357 2.08 11.06 -3.79
C GLN A 357 2.51 9.97 -4.78
N SER A 358 3.09 10.34 -5.92
CA SER A 358 3.61 9.40 -6.92
C SER A 358 4.67 8.46 -6.34
N TRP A 359 5.57 8.99 -5.50
CA TRP A 359 6.54 8.17 -4.77
C TRP A 359 5.87 7.15 -3.83
N SER A 360 4.88 7.60 -3.05
CA SER A 360 4.10 6.71 -2.16
C SER A 360 3.32 5.63 -2.93
N LEU A 361 2.74 5.98 -4.08
CA LEU A 361 2.06 5.03 -4.96
C LEU A 361 3.03 4.00 -5.54
N ARG A 362 4.22 4.44 -5.96
CA ARG A 362 5.29 3.55 -6.45
C ARG A 362 5.71 2.51 -5.41
N ILE A 363 5.92 2.95 -4.15
CA ILE A 363 6.22 2.04 -3.03
C ILE A 363 5.06 1.05 -2.81
N THR A 364 3.82 1.53 -2.87
CA THR A 364 2.62 0.71 -2.65
C THR A 364 2.48 -0.34 -3.77
N ARG A 365 2.72 0.04 -5.02
CA ARG A 365 2.75 -0.89 -6.17
C ARG A 365 3.80 -1.98 -5.99
N TRP A 366 5.03 -1.61 -5.62
CA TRP A 366 6.09 -2.59 -5.35
C TRP A 366 5.74 -3.54 -4.21
N LYS A 367 5.14 -3.02 -3.13
CA LYS A 367 4.66 -3.84 -2.03
C LYS A 367 3.61 -4.85 -2.50
N LEU A 368 2.59 -4.39 -3.22
CA LEU A 368 1.51 -5.25 -3.72
C LEU A 368 2.04 -6.28 -4.73
N LEU A 369 3.00 -5.92 -5.58
CA LEU A 369 3.67 -6.86 -6.46
C LEU A 369 4.40 -7.97 -5.69
N MET A 370 5.09 -7.62 -4.61
CA MET A 370 5.75 -8.61 -3.75
C MET A 370 4.74 -9.49 -3.00
N ASP A 371 3.66 -8.91 -2.48
CA ASP A 371 2.56 -9.67 -1.88
C ASP A 371 1.90 -10.59 -2.92
N LEU A 372 1.75 -10.14 -4.18
CA LEU A 372 1.19 -10.93 -5.28
C LEU A 372 2.07 -12.12 -5.63
N ILE A 373 3.38 -11.91 -5.76
CA ILE A 373 4.34 -13.01 -5.97
C ILE A 373 4.22 -14.00 -4.82
N PHE A 374 4.24 -13.51 -3.58
CA PHE A 374 4.15 -14.34 -2.38
C PHE A 374 2.89 -15.23 -2.40
N VAL A 375 1.71 -14.62 -2.54
CA VAL A 375 0.43 -15.34 -2.45
C VAL A 375 0.18 -16.22 -3.67
N SER A 376 0.71 -15.86 -4.85
CA SER A 376 0.66 -16.73 -6.04
C SER A 376 1.36 -18.06 -5.79
N TYR A 377 2.50 -18.08 -5.09
CA TYR A 377 3.18 -19.33 -4.72
C TYR A 377 2.37 -20.18 -3.74
N GLU A 378 1.59 -19.56 -2.85
CA GLU A 378 0.72 -20.29 -1.92
C GLU A 378 -0.52 -20.87 -2.62
N VAL A 379 -1.13 -20.10 -3.54
CA VAL A 379 -2.33 -20.52 -4.29
C VAL A 379 -2.00 -21.59 -5.35
N PHE A 380 -0.97 -21.38 -6.16
CA PHE A 380 -0.64 -22.28 -7.28
C PHE A 380 0.30 -23.45 -6.89
N GLN A 381 0.83 -23.46 -5.66
CA GLN A 381 1.69 -24.53 -5.14
C GLN A 381 2.91 -24.87 -6.01
N VAL A 382 3.50 -23.88 -6.69
CA VAL A 382 4.69 -24.06 -7.55
C VAL A 382 5.89 -24.47 -6.69
N LYS A 383 6.40 -25.70 -6.88
CA LYS A 383 7.40 -26.35 -6.00
C LYS A 383 8.86 -25.85 -6.10
N PRO A 384 9.47 -25.64 -7.30
CA PRO A 384 10.93 -25.56 -7.40
C PRO A 384 11.56 -24.31 -6.76
N LEU A 385 10.80 -23.22 -6.60
CA LEU A 385 11.31 -21.94 -6.06
C LEU A 385 10.47 -21.38 -4.92
N ARG A 386 9.58 -22.20 -4.35
CA ARG A 386 8.58 -21.74 -3.38
C ARG A 386 9.22 -21.05 -2.17
N GLU A 387 10.13 -21.73 -1.50
CA GLU A 387 10.74 -21.25 -0.26
C GLU A 387 11.55 -19.95 -0.41
N PRO A 388 12.53 -19.85 -1.34
CA PRO A 388 13.28 -18.60 -1.53
C PRO A 388 12.36 -17.46 -1.96
N ALA A 389 11.48 -17.70 -2.93
CA ALA A 389 10.60 -16.65 -3.44
C ALA A 389 9.70 -16.10 -2.32
N MET A 390 9.08 -16.98 -1.52
CA MET A 390 8.25 -16.58 -0.39
C MET A 390 9.06 -15.87 0.72
N ALA A 391 10.29 -16.30 1.00
CA ALA A 391 11.13 -15.67 2.01
C ALA A 391 11.53 -14.24 1.61
N PHE A 392 12.04 -14.06 0.38
CA PHE A 392 12.49 -12.76 -0.11
C PHE A 392 11.34 -11.80 -0.39
N SER A 393 10.30 -12.23 -1.10
CA SER A 393 9.13 -11.38 -1.39
C SER A 393 8.42 -10.96 -0.11
N GLY A 394 8.27 -11.88 0.85
CA GLY A 394 7.68 -11.60 2.14
C GLY A 394 8.50 -10.64 3.00
N LEU A 395 9.83 -10.76 2.99
CA LEU A 395 10.74 -9.82 3.65
C LEU A 395 10.64 -8.42 3.01
N LEU A 396 10.71 -8.34 1.68
CA LEU A 396 10.65 -7.06 0.98
C LEU A 396 9.30 -6.36 1.20
N SER A 397 8.19 -7.09 1.16
CA SER A 397 6.86 -6.59 1.55
C SER A 397 6.83 -6.10 3.01
N ALA A 398 7.45 -6.83 3.95
CA ALA A 398 7.53 -6.42 5.35
C ALA A 398 8.34 -5.13 5.54
N VAL A 399 9.47 -4.99 4.84
CA VAL A 399 10.30 -3.78 4.87
C VAL A 399 9.55 -2.58 4.28
N LEU A 400 8.95 -2.74 3.09
CA LEU A 400 8.19 -1.66 2.43
C LEU A 400 6.99 -1.22 3.28
N SER A 401 6.25 -2.16 3.85
CA SER A 401 5.11 -1.83 4.72
C SER A 401 5.54 -1.18 6.04
N SER A 402 6.67 -1.59 6.63
CA SER A 402 7.23 -0.96 7.84
C SER A 402 7.75 0.44 7.55
N SER A 403 8.39 0.66 6.39
CA SER A 403 8.88 1.98 5.96
C SER A 403 7.72 2.97 5.80
N LYS A 404 6.64 2.56 5.12
CA LYS A 404 5.44 3.40 4.95
C LYS A 404 4.80 3.76 6.29
N LEU A 405 4.76 2.82 7.23
CA LEU A 405 4.23 3.07 8.57
C LEU A 405 5.15 4.00 9.38
N TYR A 406 6.46 3.81 9.30
CA TYR A 406 7.46 4.66 9.94
C TYR A 406 7.32 6.14 9.49
N GLU A 407 7.15 6.37 8.19
CA GLU A 407 6.93 7.72 7.64
C GLU A 407 5.65 8.36 8.18
N LYS A 408 4.55 7.60 8.29
CA LYS A 408 3.29 8.09 8.88
C LYS A 408 3.47 8.52 10.33
N HIS A 409 4.12 7.71 11.16
CA HIS A 409 4.39 8.05 12.56
C HIS A 409 5.36 9.23 12.69
N ARG A 410 6.41 9.29 11.86
CA ARG A 410 7.33 10.42 11.82
C ARG A 410 6.60 11.72 11.49
N ALA A 411 5.72 11.70 10.49
CA ALA A 411 4.93 12.88 10.10
C ALA A 411 3.95 13.30 11.21
N LYS A 412 3.32 12.34 11.90
CA LYS A 412 2.44 12.59 13.04
C LYS A 412 3.18 13.30 14.19
N ILE A 413 4.36 12.80 14.56
CA ILE A 413 5.18 13.40 15.64
C ILE A 413 5.69 14.79 15.23
N ALA A 414 6.13 14.96 13.98
CA ALA A 414 6.56 16.28 13.48
C ALA A 414 5.45 17.32 13.56
N LYS A 415 4.20 16.94 13.24
CA LYS A 415 3.02 17.81 13.38
C LYS A 415 2.70 18.13 14.83
N ALA A 416 2.85 17.17 15.75
CA ALA A 416 2.64 17.41 17.17
C ALA A 416 3.66 18.42 17.73
N HIS A 417 4.95 18.26 17.42
CA HIS A 417 5.98 19.22 17.84
C HIS A 417 5.77 20.62 17.24
N LEU A 418 5.21 20.71 16.02
CA LEU A 418 4.87 22.00 15.42
C LEU A 418 3.65 22.66 16.09
N ALA A 419 2.71 21.88 16.62
CA ALA A 419 1.55 22.41 17.34
C ALA A 419 1.89 22.89 18.76
N GLU A 420 2.99 22.39 19.34
CA GLU A 420 3.50 22.80 20.66
C GLU A 420 4.42 24.03 20.61
N ALA A 421 4.91 24.40 19.43
CA ALA A 421 5.88 25.48 19.19
C ALA A 421 5.22 26.75 18.63
#